data_AF-T0MIW7-F1
#
_entry.id   AF-T0MIW7-F1
#
_cell.length_a   1.000
_cell.length_b   1.000
_cell.length_c   1.000
_cell.angle_alpha   90.00
_cell.angle_beta   90.00
_cell.angle_gamma   90.00
#
_symmetry.space_group_name_H-M   'P 1'
#
loop_
_entity.id
_entity.type
_entity.pdbx_description
1 polymer ?
#
loop_
_entity_poly.entity_id
_entity_poly.type
_entity_poly.pdbx_seq_one_letter_code
_entity_poly.pdbx_strand_id
1 'polypeptide(L)'
;MQRFVNYFDYLEEEIKLKKLQGIADVLCFLIMRRKLTIPEAEAKIQEARKEARKIIPDQMETYDLIYTNRFRRLIDQFLRTSSTEE
;
A
#
# COMPACT_ATOMS: atom_id res chain seq x y z
N MET A 1 -28.40 18.42 -19.63
CA MET A 1 -26.94 18.43 -19.91
C MET A 1 -26.20 18.12 -18.61
N GLN A 2 -26.33 16.88 -18.10
CA GLN A 2 -25.96 16.52 -16.71
C GLN A 2 -25.22 15.17 -16.64
N ARG A 3 -24.51 14.79 -17.72
CA ARG A 3 -23.84 13.49 -17.85
C ARG A 3 -22.32 13.58 -17.97
N PHE A 4 -21.77 14.77 -18.20
CA PHE A 4 -20.32 14.98 -18.35
C PHE A 4 -19.59 15.25 -17.03
N VAL A 5 -20.28 15.76 -16.00
CA VAL A 5 -19.67 16.10 -14.70
C VAL A 5 -19.17 14.84 -13.97
N ASN A 6 -19.82 13.68 -14.13
CA ASN A 6 -19.43 12.45 -13.44
C ASN A 6 -18.20 11.72 -14.03
N TYR A 7 -17.85 11.93 -15.30
CA TYR A 7 -16.81 11.12 -15.94
C TYR A 7 -15.40 11.58 -15.54
N PHE A 8 -15.19 12.90 -15.43
CA PHE A 8 -13.90 13.45 -15.00
C PHE A 8 -13.61 13.14 -13.53
N ASP A 9 -14.61 13.29 -12.66
CA ASP A 9 -14.49 12.95 -11.24
C ASP A 9 -14.16 11.46 -11.04
N TYR A 10 -14.84 10.59 -11.79
CA TYR A 10 -14.56 9.14 -11.79
C TYR A 10 -13.13 8.83 -12.24
N LEU A 11 -12.65 9.43 -13.33
CA LEU A 11 -11.30 9.21 -13.82
C LEU A 11 -10.24 9.70 -12.83
N GLU A 12 -10.46 10.85 -12.18
CA GLU A 12 -9.56 11.34 -11.14
C GLU A 12 -9.47 10.37 -9.96
N GLU A 13 -10.60 9.81 -9.54
CA GLU A 13 -10.66 8.82 -8.47
C GLU A 13 -9.97 7.50 -8.87
N GLU A 14 -10.18 7.04 -10.12
CA GLU A 14 -9.51 5.85 -10.65
C GLU A 14 -7.98 6.05 -10.72
N ILE A 15 -7.50 7.23 -11.11
CA ILE A 15 -6.06 7.55 -11.15
C ILE A 15 -5.47 7.53 -9.74
N LYS A 16 -6.17 8.11 -8.76
CA LYS A 16 -5.77 8.12 -7.34
C LYS A 16 -5.63 6.69 -6.81
N LEU A 17 -6.61 5.84 -7.08
CA LEU A 17 -6.61 4.44 -6.66
C LEU A 17 -5.51 3.62 -7.35
N LYS A 18 -5.30 3.80 -8.65
CA LYS A 18 -4.19 3.13 -9.38
C LYS A 18 -2.82 3.52 -8.84
N LYS A 19 -2.64 4.80 -8.47
CA LYS A 19 -1.38 5.27 -7.86
C LYS A 19 -1.12 4.58 -6.52
N LEU A 20 -2.13 4.48 -5.67
CA LEU A 20 -2.07 3.75 -4.39
C LEU A 20 -1.75 2.28 -4.59
N GLN A 21 -2.43 1.64 -5.53
CA GLN A 21 -2.21 0.24 -5.86
C GLN A 21 -0.76 0.01 -6.30
N GLY A 22 -0.22 0.88 -7.17
CA GLY A 22 1.17 0.80 -7.60
C GLY A 22 2.17 0.90 -6.44
N ILE A 23 1.95 1.83 -5.49
CA ILE A 23 2.80 1.94 -4.29
C ILE A 23 2.76 0.64 -3.48
N ALA A 24 1.57 0.10 -3.25
CA ALA A 24 1.41 -1.11 -2.47
C ALA A 24 2.01 -2.35 -3.15
N ASP A 25 1.87 -2.46 -4.47
CA ASP A 25 2.42 -3.58 -5.24
C ASP A 25 3.96 -3.57 -5.23
N VAL A 26 4.58 -2.39 -5.34
CA VAL A 26 6.03 -2.23 -5.19
C VAL A 26 6.48 -2.67 -3.79
N LEU A 27 5.79 -2.23 -2.73
CA LEU A 27 6.09 -2.67 -1.37
C LEU A 27 5.98 -4.19 -1.21
N CYS A 28 4.91 -4.77 -1.73
CA CYS A 28 4.70 -6.22 -1.68
C CYS A 28 5.86 -6.96 -2.38
N PHE A 29 6.24 -6.50 -3.57
CA PHE A 29 7.35 -7.10 -4.31
C PHE A 29 8.67 -7.04 -3.53
N LEU A 30 8.99 -5.88 -2.93
CA LEU A 30 10.22 -5.70 -2.16
C LEU A 30 10.28 -6.61 -0.92
N ILE A 31 9.17 -6.73 -0.19
CA ILE A 31 9.07 -7.62 0.98
C ILE A 31 9.20 -9.09 0.55
N MET A 32 8.43 -9.51 -0.46
CA MET A 32 8.44 -10.90 -0.96
C MET A 32 9.80 -11.33 -1.49
N ARG A 33 10.55 -10.42 -2.13
CA ARG A 33 11.91 -10.69 -2.65
C ARG A 33 13.01 -10.54 -1.60
N ARG A 34 12.65 -10.33 -0.32
CA ARG A 34 13.59 -10.08 0.79
C ARG A 34 14.59 -8.97 0.45
N LYS A 35 14.13 -7.91 -0.24
CA LYS A 35 14.93 -6.74 -0.62
C LYS A 35 14.92 -5.64 0.44
N LEU A 36 14.25 -5.88 1.56
CA LEU A 36 14.14 -4.99 2.70
C LEU A 36 14.34 -5.78 3.99
N THR A 37 15.01 -5.17 4.95
CA THR A 37 14.96 -5.58 6.36
C THR A 37 13.62 -5.21 6.98
N ILE A 38 13.29 -5.77 8.15
CA ILE A 38 12.04 -5.43 8.86
C ILE A 38 11.93 -3.91 9.15
N PRO A 39 12.97 -3.23 9.68
CA PRO A 39 12.89 -1.79 9.92
C PRO A 39 12.69 -0.98 8.63
N GLU A 40 13.32 -1.37 7.52
CA GLU A 40 13.14 -0.70 6.23
C GLU A 40 11.73 -0.91 5.65
N ALA A 41 11.17 -2.12 5.81
CA ALA A 41 9.81 -2.40 5.42
C ALA A 41 8.81 -1.57 6.23
N GLU A 42 8.98 -1.49 7.55
CA GLU A 42 8.15 -0.65 8.41
C GLU A 42 8.23 0.84 8.04
N ALA A 43 9.44 1.36 7.81
CA ALA A 43 9.64 2.73 7.37
C ALA A 43 8.92 3.03 6.04
N LYS A 44 9.04 2.13 5.05
CA LYS A 44 8.35 2.25 3.76
C LYS A 44 6.84 2.14 3.87
N ILE A 45 6.32 1.31 4.78
CA ILE A 45 4.87 1.22 5.04
C ILE A 45 4.36 2.53 5.62
N GLN A 46 5.10 3.15 6.55
CA GLN A 46 4.72 4.46 7.08
C GLN A 46 4.76 5.56 6.03
N GLU A 47 5.74 5.53 5.13
CA GLU A 47 5.81 6.44 3.97
C GLU A 47 4.61 6.24 3.03
N ALA A 48 4.31 5.00 2.65
CA ALA A 48 3.15 4.65 1.82
C ALA A 48 1.83 5.11 2.45
N ARG A 49 1.70 4.98 3.77
CA ARG A 49 0.53 5.45 4.52
C ARG A 49 0.41 6.97 4.55
N LYS A 50 1.54 7.70 4.65
CA LYS A 50 1.55 9.17 4.56
C LYS A 50 1.13 9.64 3.17
N GLU A 51 1.61 8.97 2.12
CA GLU A 51 1.18 9.27 0.74
C GLU A 51 -0.31 8.93 0.54
N ALA A 52 -0.78 7.82 1.10
CA ALA A 52 -2.19 7.45 1.02
C ALA A 52 -3.11 8.50 1.66
N ARG A 53 -2.71 9.06 2.80
CA ARG A 53 -3.45 10.14 3.46
C ARG A 53 -3.59 11.40 2.60
N LYS A 54 -2.62 11.67 1.73
CA LYS A 54 -2.69 12.81 0.79
C LYS A 54 -3.61 12.51 -0.40
N ILE A 55 -3.76 11.25 -0.78
CA ILE A 55 -4.52 10.81 -1.96
C ILE A 55 -5.99 10.52 -1.62
N ILE A 56 -6.24 9.85 -0.49
CA ILE A 56 -7.55 9.39 -0.01
C ILE A 56 -7.75 9.69 1.49
N PRO A 57 -7.77 10.97 1.91
CA PRO A 57 -7.89 11.32 3.33
C PRO A 57 -9.12 10.69 4.00
N ASP A 58 -10.24 10.60 3.28
CA ASP A 58 -11.53 10.13 3.80
C ASP A 58 -11.67 8.60 3.81
N GLN A 59 -10.74 7.87 3.17
CA GLN A 59 -10.79 6.39 3.07
C GLN A 59 -9.61 5.72 3.80
N MET A 60 -8.97 6.42 4.74
CA MET A 60 -7.80 5.91 5.47
C MET A 60 -8.10 4.68 6.33
N GLU A 61 -9.31 4.57 6.88
CA GLU A 61 -9.72 3.38 7.64
C GLU A 61 -9.76 2.13 6.76
N THR A 62 -10.35 2.25 5.57
CA THR A 62 -10.35 1.18 4.55
C THR A 62 -8.94 0.84 4.09
N TYR A 63 -8.10 1.87 3.87
CA TYR A 63 -6.69 1.67 3.54
C TYR A 63 -5.96 0.84 4.61
N ASP A 64 -6.09 1.23 5.88
CA ASP A 64 -5.43 0.54 6.99
C ASP A 64 -5.94 -0.90 7.12
N LEU A 65 -7.25 -1.14 6.96
CA LEU A 65 -7.84 -2.47 6.99
C LEU A 65 -7.28 -3.40 5.89
N ILE A 66 -7.12 -2.89 4.67
CA ILE A 66 -6.65 -3.67 3.52
C ILE A 66 -5.13 -3.85 3.57
N TYR A 67 -4.39 -2.73 3.64
CA TYR A 67 -2.95 -2.74 3.40
C TYR A 67 -2.14 -3.03 4.65
N THR A 68 -2.50 -2.52 5.83
CA THR A 68 -1.74 -2.80 7.06
C THR A 68 -1.73 -4.29 7.38
N ASN A 69 -2.88 -4.95 7.29
CA ASN A 69 -2.98 -6.40 7.50
C ASN A 69 -2.17 -7.19 6.46
N ARG A 70 -2.25 -6.79 5.19
CA ARG A 70 -1.49 -7.42 4.10
C ARG A 70 0.02 -7.30 4.32
N PHE A 71 0.52 -6.11 4.63
CA PHE A 71 1.95 -5.90 4.83
C PHE A 71 2.47 -6.63 6.06
N ARG A 72 1.73 -6.62 7.18
CA ARG A 72 2.09 -7.38 8.38
C ARG A 72 2.26 -8.86 8.06
N ARG A 73 1.30 -9.46 7.36
CA ARG A 73 1.38 -10.86 6.92
C ARG A 73 2.61 -11.12 6.04
N LEU A 74 2.93 -10.23 5.11
CA LEU A 74 4.10 -10.39 4.24
C LEU A 74 5.41 -10.28 5.02
N ILE A 75 5.52 -9.36 5.98
CA ILE A 75 6.70 -9.25 6.85
C ILE A 75 6.87 -10.54 7.65
N ASP A 76 5.80 -11.01 8.29
CA ASP A 76 5.85 -12.22 9.10
C ASP A 76 6.24 -13.44 8.26
N GLN A 77 5.67 -13.58 7.06
CA GLN A 77 5.95 -14.70 6.17
C GLN A 77 7.36 -14.68 5.56
N PHE A 78 7.80 -13.54 5.03
CA PHE A 78 9.01 -13.47 4.20
C PHE A 78 10.24 -12.97 4.94
N LEU A 79 10.09 -12.13 5.96
CA LEU A 79 11.22 -11.49 6.66
C LEU A 79 11.46 -12.06 8.06
N ARG A 80 10.43 -12.56 8.77
CA ARG A 80 10.62 -13.19 10.10
C ARG A 80 10.98 -14.67 10.03
N THR A 81 10.49 -15.39 9.02
CA THR A 81 10.72 -16.85 8.89
C THR A 81 12.18 -17.21 8.54
N SER A 82 13.05 -16.26 8.17
CA SER A 82 14.45 -16.54 7.81
C SER A 82 15.43 -16.60 8.98
N SER A 83 14.98 -16.49 10.22
CA SER A 83 15.84 -16.59 11.42
C SER A 83 15.96 -18.02 11.97
N THR A 84 15.57 -19.05 11.21
CA THR A 84 15.56 -20.44 11.71
C THR A 84 15.94 -21.44 10.61
N GLU A 85 17.06 -21.21 9.94
CA GLU A 85 17.79 -22.27 9.20
C GLU A 85 19.29 -21.99 9.43
N GLU A 86 19.76 -22.34 10.64
CA GLU A 86 21.16 -22.65 10.95
C GLU A 86 21.42 -24.13 10.71
#